data_AF-A0A0A2BIS4-F1
#
_entry.id   AF-A0A0A2BIS4-F1
#
_cell.length_a   1.000
_cell.length_b   1.000
_cell.length_c   1.000
_cell.angle_alpha   90.00
_cell.angle_beta   90.00
_cell.angle_gamma   90.00
#
_symmetry.space_group_name_H-M   'P 1'
#
loop_
_entity.id
_entity.type
_entity.pdbx_description
1 polymer ?
#
loop_
_entity_poly.entity_id
_entity_poly.type
_entity_poly.pdbx_seq_one_letter_code
_entity_poly.pdbx_strand_id
1 'polypeptide(L)'
;MFNFSRKKVNLIQAYLTSPRVQKILSEKSSQKGFSLVELVVVIAVLAILSAVAIPAFVGVQANARASAIKNGLVNTLKECVVREASMDTTTLSDAQSANGSYSGYKIIATVEADVSGATGTGWSSADTCFAAKGQADAASTTDADFVISMKKATGEIYKWCEKEAPGCTSSKTWK
;
A
#
# COMPACT_ATOMS: atom_id res chain seq x y z
N MET A 1 -37.93 -64.89 56.04
CA MET A 1 -37.69 -63.48 56.41
C MET A 1 -36.52 -62.99 55.54
N PHE A 2 -36.78 -62.32 54.42
CA PHE A 2 -35.72 -61.91 53.48
C PHE A 2 -35.06 -60.61 53.96
N ASN A 3 -33.79 -60.70 54.32
CA ASN A 3 -33.00 -59.58 54.83
C ASN A 3 -32.35 -58.85 53.65
N PHE A 4 -32.81 -57.63 53.36
CA PHE A 4 -32.33 -56.82 52.23
C PHE A 4 -31.14 -55.97 52.69
N SER A 5 -29.92 -56.47 52.50
CA SER A 5 -28.69 -55.72 52.75
C SER A 5 -28.51 -54.65 51.66
N ARG A 6 -28.89 -53.41 51.96
CA ARG A 6 -28.64 -52.27 51.06
C ARG A 6 -27.15 -51.94 51.06
N LYS A 7 -26.43 -52.31 50.00
CA LYS A 7 -25.10 -51.75 49.72
C LYS A 7 -25.23 -50.22 49.59
N LYS A 8 -24.53 -49.47 50.44
CA LYS A 8 -24.37 -48.02 50.31
C LYS A 8 -23.54 -47.75 49.04
N VAL A 9 -24.20 -47.37 47.96
CA VAL A 9 -23.51 -46.91 46.74
C VAL A 9 -23.36 -45.39 46.86
N ASN A 10 -22.11 -44.90 46.87
CA ASN A 10 -21.83 -43.47 46.90
C ASN A 10 -22.29 -42.82 45.59
N LEU A 11 -22.94 -41.66 45.69
CA LEU A 11 -23.56 -40.95 44.55
C LEU A 11 -22.58 -40.68 43.42
N ILE A 12 -21.34 -40.32 43.77
CA ILE A 12 -20.24 -40.08 42.83
C ILE A 12 -19.91 -41.36 42.05
N GLN A 13 -19.94 -42.51 42.73
CA GLN A 13 -19.61 -43.79 42.14
C GLN A 13 -20.69 -44.28 41.18
N ALA A 14 -21.97 -44.01 41.50
CA ALA A 14 -23.10 -44.26 40.61
C ALA A 14 -23.08 -43.37 39.36
N TYR A 15 -22.59 -42.13 39.48
CA TYR A 15 -22.46 -41.21 38.36
C TYR A 15 -21.35 -41.65 37.38
N LEU A 16 -20.21 -42.09 37.92
CA LEU A 16 -19.06 -42.59 37.15
C LEU A 16 -19.32 -43.93 36.43
N THR A 17 -20.22 -44.76 36.94
CA THR A 17 -20.60 -46.05 36.29
C THR A 17 -21.75 -45.92 35.30
N SER A 18 -22.33 -44.72 35.13
CA SER A 18 -23.42 -44.56 34.18
C SER A 18 -22.91 -44.72 32.73
N PRO A 19 -23.61 -45.49 31.88
CA PRO A 19 -23.15 -45.79 30.52
C PRO A 19 -23.08 -44.53 29.62
N ARG A 20 -23.82 -43.47 29.95
CA ARG A 20 -23.73 -42.18 29.26
C ARG A 20 -22.45 -41.43 29.60
N VAL A 21 -22.07 -41.40 30.88
CA VAL A 21 -20.82 -40.77 31.32
C VAL A 21 -19.62 -41.57 30.83
N GLN A 22 -19.69 -42.90 30.86
CA GLN A 22 -18.65 -43.75 30.27
C GLN A 22 -18.50 -43.56 28.76
N LYS A 23 -19.58 -43.32 28.02
CA LYS A 23 -19.51 -43.06 26.57
C LYS A 23 -18.78 -41.75 26.27
N ILE A 24 -19.04 -40.69 27.03
CA ILE A 24 -18.37 -39.39 26.89
C ILE A 24 -16.89 -39.48 27.33
N LEU A 25 -16.59 -40.26 28.37
CA LEU A 25 -15.21 -40.49 28.82
C LEU A 25 -14.42 -41.44 27.90
N SER A 26 -15.12 -42.37 27.21
CA SER A 26 -14.52 -43.34 26.28
C SER A 26 -14.46 -42.83 24.84
N GLU A 27 -15.13 -41.72 24.53
CA GLU A 27 -14.95 -40.99 23.27
C GLU A 27 -13.58 -40.31 23.30
N LYS A 28 -12.53 -41.11 23.07
CA LYS A 28 -11.21 -40.60 22.75
C LYS A 28 -11.38 -39.81 21.47
N SER A 29 -11.58 -38.50 21.57
CA SER A 29 -11.64 -37.60 20.43
C SER A 29 -10.42 -37.90 19.58
N SER A 30 -10.61 -38.54 18.43
CA SER A 30 -9.57 -38.79 17.45
C SER A 30 -9.26 -37.45 16.82
N GLN A 31 -8.60 -36.58 17.58
CA GLN A 31 -8.01 -35.37 17.05
C GLN A 31 -6.87 -35.85 16.17
N LYS A 32 -7.16 -35.98 14.87
CA LYS A 32 -6.16 -36.07 13.83
C LYS A 32 -5.38 -34.76 13.88
N GLY A 33 -4.35 -34.73 14.71
CA GLY A 33 -3.39 -33.63 14.76
C GLY A 33 -2.67 -33.54 13.43
N PHE A 34 -2.30 -32.32 13.05
CA PHE A 34 -1.42 -32.07 11.91
C PHE A 34 -0.11 -32.84 12.12
N SER A 35 0.29 -33.64 11.14
CA SER A 35 1.59 -34.30 11.15
C SER A 35 2.70 -33.26 11.10
N LEU A 36 3.78 -33.48 11.83
CA LEU A 36 4.98 -32.64 11.75
C LEU A 36 5.50 -32.60 10.31
N VAL A 37 5.40 -33.74 9.60
CA VAL A 37 5.80 -33.84 8.18
C VAL A 37 4.89 -32.99 7.27
N GLU A 38 3.59 -32.93 7.56
CA GLU A 38 2.65 -32.09 6.80
C GLU A 38 3.01 -30.61 6.95
N LEU A 39 3.39 -30.17 8.15
CA LEU A 39 3.84 -28.80 8.37
C LEU A 39 5.14 -28.49 7.62
N VAL A 40 6.11 -29.41 7.66
CA VAL A 40 7.43 -29.23 7.01
C VAL A 40 7.30 -29.13 5.50
N VAL A 41 6.48 -29.97 4.86
CA VAL A 41 6.27 -29.90 3.40
C VAL A 41 5.59 -28.59 3.01
N VAL A 42 4.62 -28.10 3.79
CA VAL A 42 3.91 -26.84 3.50
C VAL A 42 4.87 -25.65 3.54
N ILE A 43 5.69 -25.52 4.58
CA ILE A 43 6.65 -24.41 4.66
C ILE A 43 7.72 -24.51 3.57
N ALA A 44 8.11 -25.72 3.16
CA ALA A 44 9.06 -25.93 2.07
C ALA A 44 8.48 -25.44 0.72
N VAL A 45 7.22 -25.74 0.43
CA VAL A 45 6.55 -25.26 -0.79
C VAL A 45 6.35 -23.74 -0.74
N LEU A 46 5.91 -23.19 0.40
CA LEU A 46 5.75 -21.74 0.57
C LEU A 46 7.08 -20.99 0.42
N ALA A 47 8.19 -21.57 0.88
CA ALA A 47 9.52 -20.99 0.71
C ALA A 47 9.87 -20.82 -0.78
N ILE A 48 9.65 -21.86 -1.60
CA ILE A 48 9.92 -21.81 -3.05
C ILE A 48 9.02 -20.79 -3.75
N LEU A 49 7.72 -20.79 -3.47
CA LEU A 49 6.77 -19.85 -4.07
C LEU A 49 7.08 -18.40 -3.68
N SER A 50 7.44 -18.16 -2.40
CA SER A 50 7.77 -16.83 -1.90
C SER A 50 9.00 -16.23 -2.56
N ALA A 51 10.00 -17.06 -2.89
CA ALA A 51 11.24 -16.61 -3.52
C ALA A 51 11.01 -15.95 -4.88
N VAL A 52 10.03 -16.42 -5.67
CA VAL A 52 9.69 -15.85 -6.98
C VAL A 52 8.61 -14.77 -6.87
N ALA A 53 7.64 -14.95 -5.97
CA ALA A 53 6.51 -14.03 -5.85
C ALA A 53 6.89 -12.67 -5.23
N ILE A 54 7.77 -12.65 -4.23
CA ILE A 54 8.13 -11.42 -3.50
C ILE A 54 8.81 -10.39 -4.42
N PRO A 55 9.85 -10.73 -5.21
CA PRO A 55 10.50 -9.76 -6.10
C PRO A 55 9.54 -9.16 -7.13
N ALA A 56 8.65 -9.99 -7.71
CA ALA A 56 7.65 -9.53 -8.67
C ALA A 56 6.67 -8.52 -8.05
N PHE A 57 6.27 -8.75 -6.80
CA PHE A 57 5.31 -7.89 -6.10
C PHE A 57 5.88 -6.50 -5.77
N VAL A 58 7.20 -6.37 -5.58
CA VAL A 58 7.85 -5.06 -5.35
C VAL A 58 7.68 -4.13 -6.56
N GLY A 59 7.87 -4.64 -7.77
CA GLY A 59 7.71 -3.85 -9.00
C GLY A 59 6.26 -3.40 -9.24
N VAL A 60 5.28 -4.25 -8.90
CA VAL A 60 3.85 -3.89 -9.00
C VAL A 60 3.50 -2.77 -8.04
N GLN A 61 3.97 -2.86 -6.78
CA GLN A 61 3.74 -1.79 -5.80
C GLN A 61 4.38 -0.47 -6.22
N ALA A 62 5.62 -0.48 -6.73
CA ALA A 62 6.30 0.73 -7.20
C ALA A 62 5.52 1.40 -8.35
N ASN A 63 5.05 0.61 -9.33
CA ASN A 63 4.20 1.12 -10.42
C ASN A 63 2.85 1.67 -9.94
N ALA A 64 2.24 1.04 -8.92
CA ALA A 64 0.98 1.51 -8.35
C ALA A 64 1.16 2.86 -7.63
N ARG A 65 2.23 3.02 -6.83
CA ARG A 65 2.58 4.28 -6.17
C ARG A 65 2.90 5.37 -7.19
N ALA A 66 3.71 5.06 -8.21
CA ALA A 66 4.02 5.95 -9.32
C ALA A 66 2.75 6.43 -10.05
N SER A 67 1.79 5.53 -10.31
CA SER A 67 0.52 5.89 -10.95
C SER A 67 -0.34 6.80 -10.06
N ALA A 68 -0.39 6.51 -8.75
CA ALA A 68 -1.14 7.32 -7.80
C ALA A 68 -0.60 8.74 -7.70
N ILE A 69 0.72 8.91 -7.55
CA ILE A 69 1.33 10.24 -7.42
C ILE A 69 1.21 11.06 -8.72
N LYS A 70 1.37 10.44 -9.90
CA LYS A 70 1.16 11.12 -11.18
C LYS A 70 -0.26 11.64 -11.34
N ASN A 71 -1.25 10.85 -10.97
CA ASN A 71 -2.64 11.29 -10.96
C ASN A 71 -2.84 12.45 -9.98
N GLY A 72 -2.24 12.37 -8.79
CA GLY A 72 -2.22 13.45 -7.82
C GLY A 72 -1.64 14.76 -8.37
N LEU A 73 -0.50 14.67 -9.06
CA LEU A 73 0.15 15.82 -9.71
C LEU A 73 -0.70 16.43 -10.82
N VAL A 74 -1.30 15.61 -11.69
CA VAL A 74 -2.22 16.09 -12.74
C VAL A 74 -3.45 16.75 -12.15
N ASN A 75 -4.02 16.19 -11.09
CA ASN A 75 -5.18 16.78 -10.41
C ASN A 75 -4.83 18.10 -9.72
N THR A 76 -3.66 18.17 -9.08
CA THR A 76 -3.14 19.41 -8.49
C THR A 76 -3.04 20.52 -9.54
N LEU A 77 -2.50 20.20 -10.72
CA LEU A 77 -2.41 21.17 -11.81
C LEU A 77 -3.80 21.61 -12.32
N LYS A 78 -4.74 20.68 -12.48
CA LYS A 78 -6.12 20.99 -12.89
C LYS A 78 -6.83 21.89 -11.88
N GLU A 79 -6.69 21.59 -10.58
CA GLU A 79 -7.19 22.45 -9.51
C GLU A 79 -6.59 23.84 -9.62
N CYS A 80 -5.29 23.94 -9.90
CA CYS A 80 -4.61 25.22 -10.06
C CYS A 80 -5.24 26.09 -11.16
N VAL A 81 -5.51 25.51 -12.32
CA VAL A 81 -6.17 26.20 -13.44
C VAL A 81 -7.58 26.67 -13.07
N VAL A 82 -8.34 25.82 -12.37
CA VAL A 82 -9.70 26.17 -11.93
C VAL A 82 -9.69 27.31 -10.91
N ARG A 83 -8.74 27.30 -9.96
CA ARG A 83 -8.60 28.35 -8.95
C ARG A 83 -8.16 29.67 -9.57
N GLU A 84 -7.24 29.63 -10.52
CA GLU A 84 -6.85 30.81 -11.28
C GLU A 84 -8.03 31.41 -12.04
N ALA A 85 -8.84 30.58 -12.71
CA ALA A 85 -10.04 31.04 -13.40
C ALA A 85 -11.09 31.64 -12.45
N SER A 86 -11.08 31.22 -11.18
CA SER A 86 -11.94 31.73 -10.12
C SER A 86 -11.38 32.98 -9.43
N MET A 87 -10.20 33.48 -9.86
CA MET A 87 -9.44 34.55 -9.21
C MET A 87 -9.08 34.26 -7.74
N ASP A 88 -8.99 32.98 -7.39
CA ASP A 88 -8.53 32.54 -6.07
C ASP A 88 -7.00 32.56 -5.99
N THR A 89 -6.47 32.32 -4.79
CA THR A 89 -5.05 32.05 -4.61
C THR A 89 -4.60 30.88 -5.49
N THR A 90 -3.32 30.76 -5.79
CA THR A 90 -2.80 29.61 -6.57
C THR A 90 -1.65 28.97 -5.83
N THR A 91 -1.69 28.96 -4.50
CA THR A 91 -0.65 28.30 -3.71
C THR A 91 -0.81 26.79 -3.76
N LEU A 92 0.28 26.05 -3.67
CA LEU A 92 0.21 24.59 -3.67
C LEU A 92 -0.57 24.06 -2.46
N SER A 93 -0.46 24.69 -1.30
CA SER A 93 -1.18 24.30 -0.09
C SER A 93 -2.69 24.38 -0.22
N ASP A 94 -3.20 25.21 -1.12
CA ASP A 94 -4.64 25.35 -1.35
C ASP A 94 -5.20 24.31 -2.32
N ALA A 95 -4.33 23.63 -3.08
CA ALA A 95 -4.73 22.51 -3.92
C ALA A 95 -4.95 21.28 -3.02
N GLN A 96 -6.19 20.84 -2.89
CA GLN A 96 -6.54 19.69 -2.04
C GLN A 96 -5.79 18.43 -2.49
N SER A 97 -5.61 18.27 -3.80
CA SER A 97 -4.84 17.17 -4.38
C SER A 97 -3.36 17.15 -3.92
N ALA A 98 -2.78 18.29 -3.59
CA ALA A 98 -1.40 18.38 -3.09
C ALA A 98 -1.27 17.94 -1.63
N ASN A 99 -2.36 18.05 -0.84
CA ASN A 99 -2.41 17.64 0.56
C ASN A 99 -2.75 16.14 0.74
N GLY A 100 -2.93 15.40 -0.36
CA GLY A 100 -3.20 13.97 -0.33
C GLY A 100 -2.05 13.17 0.29
N SER A 101 -2.38 12.13 1.06
CA SER A 101 -1.39 11.16 1.55
C SER A 101 -1.12 10.12 0.47
N TYR A 102 0.01 10.26 -0.23
CA TYR A 102 0.47 9.28 -1.22
C TYR A 102 1.48 8.34 -0.56
N SER A 103 1.25 7.03 -0.64
CA SER A 103 2.15 6.04 -0.02
C SER A 103 3.55 6.14 -0.63
N GLY A 104 4.53 6.54 0.20
CA GLY A 104 5.94 6.71 -0.21
C GLY A 104 6.23 8.00 -0.98
N TYR A 105 5.28 8.94 -1.06
CA TYR A 105 5.43 10.19 -1.81
C TYR A 105 4.87 11.40 -1.08
N LYS A 106 5.44 12.57 -1.31
CA LYS A 106 4.91 13.88 -0.90
C LYS A 106 4.83 14.79 -2.11
N ILE A 107 3.73 15.52 -2.26
CA ILE A 107 3.66 16.59 -3.26
C ILE A 107 4.23 17.85 -2.62
N ILE A 108 5.25 18.43 -3.25
CA ILE A 108 5.89 19.67 -2.82
C ILE A 108 5.90 20.68 -3.95
N ALA A 109 5.95 21.96 -3.57
CA ALA A 109 6.12 23.03 -4.54
C ALA A 109 7.54 22.94 -5.06
N THR A 110 7.70 23.09 -6.37
CA THR A 110 9.03 23.12 -6.97
C THR A 110 9.14 24.34 -7.85
N VAL A 111 10.29 25.00 -7.74
CA VAL A 111 10.79 25.86 -8.81
C VAL A 111 11.44 24.93 -9.83
N GLU A 112 11.43 25.30 -11.10
CA GLU A 112 11.98 24.53 -12.24
C GLU A 112 13.08 23.51 -11.87
N ALA A 113 12.90 22.27 -12.30
CA ALA A 113 14.02 21.51 -12.81
C ALA A 113 13.84 21.49 -14.33
N ASP A 114 14.51 22.40 -15.03
CA ASP A 114 15.03 22.20 -16.39
C ASP A 114 14.35 21.04 -17.14
N VAL A 115 13.29 21.36 -17.91
CA VAL A 115 12.93 20.53 -19.06
C VAL A 115 14.21 20.47 -19.86
N SER A 116 14.95 19.37 -19.84
CA SER A 116 16.29 19.21 -20.43
C SER A 116 16.53 20.19 -21.61
N GLY A 117 17.02 21.40 -21.32
CA GLY A 117 17.18 22.48 -22.31
C GLY A 117 16.20 23.68 -22.30
N ALA A 118 15.41 23.94 -21.26
CA ALA A 118 14.51 25.09 -21.20
C ALA A 118 15.13 26.27 -20.44
N THR A 119 15.93 27.08 -21.13
CA THR A 119 16.35 28.41 -20.67
C THR A 119 15.32 29.45 -21.12
N GLY A 120 14.34 29.78 -20.27
CA GLY A 120 13.38 30.83 -20.62
C GLY A 120 12.67 31.44 -19.43
N THR A 121 12.68 32.78 -19.35
CA THR A 121 11.86 33.55 -18.41
C THR A 121 10.38 33.41 -18.76
N GLY A 122 9.50 33.17 -17.77
CA GLY A 122 8.06 32.97 -17.98
C GLY A 122 7.43 31.80 -17.20
N TRP A 123 8.17 31.21 -16.28
CA TRP A 123 7.73 30.13 -15.41
C TRP A 123 7.50 30.70 -14.01
N SER A 124 6.42 30.31 -13.34
CA SER A 124 6.09 30.83 -12.01
C SER A 124 6.94 30.16 -10.95
N SER A 125 8.02 30.84 -10.57
CA SER A 125 8.87 30.46 -9.45
C SER A 125 8.24 30.90 -8.11
N ALA A 126 8.30 30.00 -7.13
CA ALA A 126 7.83 30.10 -5.74
C ALA A 126 6.32 29.86 -5.51
N ASP A 127 6.04 28.78 -4.76
CA ASP A 127 4.76 28.39 -4.13
C ASP A 127 3.49 28.25 -5.00
N THR A 128 3.56 28.45 -6.32
CA THR A 128 2.39 28.23 -7.18
C THR A 128 2.09 26.75 -7.41
N CYS A 129 0.81 26.37 -7.48
CA CYS A 129 0.36 25.02 -7.85
C CYS A 129 0.58 24.65 -9.34
N PHE A 130 1.19 25.55 -10.13
CA PHE A 130 1.50 25.32 -11.55
C PHE A 130 2.77 24.50 -11.78
N ALA A 131 3.60 24.35 -10.75
CA ALA A 131 4.76 23.48 -10.75
C ALA A 131 4.79 22.67 -9.46
N ALA A 132 4.67 21.36 -9.58
CA ALA A 132 4.60 20.46 -8.44
C ALA A 132 5.50 19.24 -8.66
N LYS A 133 6.15 18.82 -7.59
CA LYS A 133 6.98 17.62 -7.56
C LYS A 133 6.37 16.59 -6.61
N GLY A 134 6.13 15.38 -7.12
CA GLY A 134 5.90 14.19 -6.33
C GLY A 134 7.24 13.64 -5.90
N GLN A 135 7.73 14.09 -4.74
CA GLN A 135 9.00 13.67 -4.17
C GLN A 135 8.83 12.30 -3.53
N ALA A 136 9.61 11.33 -3.96
CA ALA A 136 9.69 10.02 -3.34
C ALA A 136 10.29 10.15 -1.93
N ASP A 137 9.90 9.27 -1.01
CA ASP A 137 10.56 9.19 0.29
C ASP A 137 12.06 8.93 0.10
N ALA A 138 12.91 9.65 0.83
CA ALA A 138 14.37 9.54 0.73
C ALA A 138 14.88 8.12 1.03
N ALA A 139 14.07 7.31 1.73
CA ALA A 139 14.34 5.89 1.97
C ALA A 139 14.14 4.99 0.73
N SER A 140 13.46 5.47 -0.33
CA SER A 140 13.16 4.68 -1.53
C SER A 140 14.23 4.83 -2.60
N THR A 141 15.01 3.77 -2.83
CA THR A 141 16.00 3.73 -3.92
C THR A 141 15.38 3.37 -5.28
N THR A 142 14.20 2.75 -5.27
CA THR A 142 13.50 2.27 -6.49
C THR A 142 12.61 3.31 -7.13
N ASP A 143 12.10 4.26 -6.35
CA ASP A 143 11.08 5.22 -6.77
C ASP A 143 11.71 6.51 -7.30
N ALA A 144 11.21 7.06 -8.41
CA ALA A 144 11.65 8.37 -8.92
C ALA A 144 10.76 9.50 -8.42
N ASP A 145 11.37 10.68 -8.36
CA ASP A 145 10.67 11.96 -8.28
C ASP A 145 10.01 12.27 -9.62
N PHE A 146 8.72 12.62 -9.57
CA PHE A 146 7.93 13.02 -10.73
C PHE A 146 7.63 14.51 -10.67
N VAL A 147 7.88 15.23 -11.75
CA VAL A 147 7.57 16.66 -11.83
C VAL A 147 6.56 16.94 -12.93
N ILE A 148 5.59 17.79 -12.62
CA ILE A 148 4.70 18.42 -13.59
C ILE A 148 4.84 19.94 -13.49
N SER A 149 4.89 20.60 -14.64
CA SER A 149 4.88 22.07 -14.72
C SER A 149 4.00 22.52 -15.87
N MET A 150 3.32 23.66 -15.71
CA MET A 150 2.61 24.33 -16.80
C MET A 150 3.15 25.74 -16.99
N LYS A 151 3.50 26.07 -18.23
CA LYS A 151 3.90 27.42 -18.59
C LYS A 151 2.65 28.29 -18.74
N LYS A 152 2.39 29.16 -17.77
CA LYS A 152 1.20 30.02 -17.73
C LYS A 152 1.01 30.89 -18.98
N ALA A 153 2.10 31.34 -19.61
CA ALA A 153 2.04 32.17 -20.80
C ALA A 153 1.51 31.43 -22.06
N THR A 154 1.77 30.12 -22.18
CA THR A 154 1.45 29.32 -23.37
C THR A 154 0.43 28.21 -23.12
N GLY A 155 0.19 27.84 -21.85
CA GLY A 155 -0.61 26.67 -21.47
C GLY A 155 0.08 25.33 -21.72
N GLU A 156 1.36 25.34 -22.10
CA GLU A 156 2.13 24.11 -22.37
C GLU A 156 2.44 23.38 -21.07
N ILE A 157 2.22 22.06 -21.06
CA ILE A 157 2.47 21.20 -19.90
C ILE A 157 3.72 20.36 -20.14
N TYR A 158 4.60 20.35 -19.14
CA TYR A 158 5.83 19.57 -19.12
C TYR A 158 5.79 18.53 -18.02
N LYS A 159 6.25 17.31 -18.34
CA LYS A 159 6.27 16.15 -17.44
C LYS A 159 7.61 15.45 -17.56
N TRP A 160 8.37 15.39 -16.46
CA TRP A 160 9.66 14.70 -16.43
C TRP A 160 9.92 14.02 -15.09
N CYS A 161 10.95 13.18 -15.09
CA CYS A 161 11.44 12.46 -13.93
C CYS A 161 12.91 12.78 -13.69
N GLU A 162 13.36 12.73 -12.43
CA GLU A 162 14.78 12.95 -12.12
C GLU A 162 15.67 11.75 -12.50
N LYS A 163 15.12 10.53 -12.44
CA LYS A 163 15.83 9.27 -12.77
C LYS A 163 14.94 8.28 -13.54
N GLU A 164 15.56 7.30 -14.18
CA GLU A 164 14.87 6.14 -14.73
C GLU A 164 14.40 5.23 -13.59
N ALA A 165 13.09 5.05 -13.49
CA ALA A 165 12.43 4.27 -12.43
C ALA A 165 11.04 3.79 -12.90
N PRO A 166 10.35 2.92 -12.14
CA PRO A 166 8.99 2.51 -12.44
C PRO A 166 8.06 3.73 -12.68
N GLY A 167 7.44 3.78 -13.86
CA GLY A 167 6.62 4.92 -14.29
C GLY A 167 7.36 6.00 -15.09
N CYS A 168 8.67 5.95 -15.26
CA CYS A 168 9.41 6.86 -16.14
C CYS A 168 9.86 6.15 -17.42
N THR A 169 9.89 6.87 -18.54
CA THR A 169 10.47 6.39 -19.80
C THR A 169 11.99 6.59 -19.80
N SER A 170 12.70 5.97 -20.75
CA SER A 170 14.14 6.16 -20.96
C SER A 170 14.52 7.60 -21.33
N SER A 171 13.58 8.39 -21.85
CA SER A 171 13.74 9.82 -22.08
C SER A 171 13.55 10.67 -20.82
N LYS A 172 13.47 10.07 -19.62
CA LYS A 172 13.14 10.74 -18.35
C LYS A 172 11.83 11.53 -18.39
N THR A 173 10.87 11.07 -19.18
CA THR A 173 9.51 11.64 -19.24
C THR A 173 8.50 10.66 -18.66
N TRP A 174 7.31 11.14 -18.34
CA TRP A 174 6.21 10.25 -17.95
C TRP A 174 4.92 10.67 -18.64
N LYS A 175 4.10 9.67 -18.97
CA LYS A 175 2.77 9.85 -19.54
C LYS A 175 1.75 9.93 -18.42
#